data_AF-E6K4X6-F1
#
_entry.id   AF-E6K4X6-F1
#
_cell.length_a   1.000
_cell.length_b   1.000
_cell.length_c   1.000
_cell.angle_alpha   90.00
_cell.angle_beta   90.00
_cell.angle_gamma   90.00
#
_symmetry.space_group_name_H-M   'P 1'
#
loop_
_entity.id
_entity.type
_entity.pdbx_description
1 polymer ?
#
loop_
_entity_poly.entity_id
_entity_poly.type
_entity_poly.pdbx_seq_one_letter_code
_entity_poly.pdbx_strand_id
1 'polypeptide(L)'
;MPGVNKNGKSRKKTMENKYAIKTGKTTMTIKEAQEAVDQWVKTYGVRYFSELTNMACLTEEVGELARVVARKYGDQSFKKGEQPNLGEEMADVMWVLICLANQTGVDLTEELQKSFEKKTKRDATRHLNNPKLLG
;
A
#
# COMPACT_ATOMS: atom_id res chain seq x y z
N MET A 1 4.69 13.78 -11.00
CA MET A 1 4.40 12.34 -11.17
C MET A 1 3.83 12.12 -12.58
N PRO A 2 4.41 11.29 -13.45
CA PRO A 2 3.96 11.23 -14.84
C PRO A 2 2.69 10.37 -15.03
N GLY A 3 1.55 11.07 -15.15
CA GLY A 3 0.48 10.89 -16.15
C GLY A 3 -0.23 9.53 -16.33
N VAL A 4 -1.48 9.44 -15.88
CA VAL A 4 -2.39 8.30 -16.12
C VAL A 4 -3.18 8.46 -17.43
N ASN A 5 -3.04 7.51 -18.36
CA ASN A 5 -3.85 7.39 -19.58
C ASN A 5 -5.21 6.72 -19.27
N LYS A 6 -6.32 7.24 -19.84
CA LYS A 6 -7.71 6.80 -19.68
C LYS A 6 -8.00 5.55 -20.53
N ASN A 7 -8.22 4.37 -19.92
CA ASN A 7 -9.08 3.27 -20.42
C ASN A 7 -9.10 2.08 -19.44
N GLY A 8 -10.05 2.11 -18.50
CA GLY A 8 -10.11 1.27 -17.30
C GLY A 8 -10.65 -0.16 -17.44
N LYS A 9 -10.62 -0.79 -18.62
CA LYS A 9 -11.08 -2.20 -18.78
C LYS A 9 -10.09 -3.16 -19.47
N SER A 10 -8.93 -2.67 -19.94
CA SER A 10 -7.90 -3.51 -20.60
C SER A 10 -6.67 -3.82 -19.71
N ARG A 11 -6.38 -2.98 -18.69
CA ARG A 11 -5.13 -3.05 -17.89
C ARG A 11 -5.04 -4.20 -16.89
N LYS A 12 -6.16 -4.73 -16.40
CA LYS A 12 -6.15 -5.79 -15.37
C LYS A 12 -5.55 -7.11 -15.89
N LYS A 13 -5.93 -7.51 -17.12
CA LYS A 13 -5.38 -8.69 -17.81
C LYS A 13 -3.92 -8.53 -18.26
N THR A 14 -3.40 -7.30 -18.33
CA THR A 14 -2.03 -7.03 -18.84
C THR A 14 -0.98 -6.96 -17.73
N MET A 15 -1.35 -6.57 -16.50
CA MET A 15 -0.41 -6.49 -15.37
C MET A 15 -0.21 -7.83 -14.66
N GLU A 16 -1.29 -8.62 -14.48
CA GLU A 16 -1.23 -10.01 -13.99
C GLU A 16 -0.27 -10.86 -14.84
N ASN A 17 -0.18 -10.56 -16.13
CA ASN A 17 0.64 -11.32 -17.07
C ASN A 17 2.14 -11.00 -16.93
N LYS A 18 2.54 -9.76 -16.63
CA LYS A 18 3.98 -9.38 -16.64
C LYS A 18 4.76 -9.90 -15.43
N TYR A 19 4.19 -9.85 -14.22
CA TYR A 19 4.85 -10.36 -13.03
C TYR A 19 4.96 -11.89 -13.07
N ALA A 20 3.89 -12.56 -13.48
CA ALA A 20 3.86 -14.02 -13.65
C ALA A 20 4.84 -14.50 -14.73
N ILE A 21 4.94 -13.81 -15.86
CA ILE A 21 5.92 -14.14 -16.91
C ILE A 21 7.36 -13.98 -16.39
N LYS A 22 7.66 -12.96 -15.58
CA LYS A 22 9.03 -12.68 -15.11
C LYS A 22 9.48 -13.64 -13.99
N THR A 23 8.57 -14.04 -13.11
CA THR A 23 8.91 -14.74 -11.86
C THR A 23 8.42 -16.19 -11.80
N GLY A 24 7.53 -16.59 -12.72
CA GLY A 24 6.81 -17.86 -12.63
C GLY A 24 5.75 -17.89 -11.52
N LYS A 25 5.54 -16.80 -10.79
CA LYS A 25 4.58 -16.70 -9.68
C LYS A 25 3.43 -15.75 -10.01
N THR A 26 2.22 -16.12 -9.61
CA THR A 26 1.02 -15.28 -9.78
C THR A 26 0.87 -14.22 -8.69
N THR A 27 1.61 -14.33 -7.59
CA THR A 27 1.48 -13.46 -6.41
C THR A 27 2.85 -12.96 -5.97
N MET A 28 2.90 -11.69 -5.56
CA MET A 28 4.08 -11.03 -5.01
C MET A 28 4.04 -11.12 -3.48
N THR A 29 5.15 -11.55 -2.88
CA THR A 29 5.36 -11.51 -1.43
C THR A 29 5.82 -10.12 -0.96
N ILE A 30 5.72 -9.82 0.33
CA ILE A 30 6.21 -8.55 0.92
C ILE A 30 7.71 -8.38 0.66
N LYS A 31 8.50 -9.44 0.81
CA LYS A 31 9.93 -9.42 0.50
C LYS A 31 10.20 -9.08 -0.97
N GLU A 32 9.48 -9.70 -1.91
CA GLU A 32 9.60 -9.38 -3.34
C GLU A 32 9.14 -7.94 -3.65
N ALA A 33 8.18 -7.41 -2.90
CA ALA A 33 7.77 -6.00 -3.02
C ALA A 33 8.89 -5.05 -2.53
N GLN A 34 9.50 -5.34 -1.37
CA GLN A 34 10.65 -4.58 -0.86
C GLN A 34 11.81 -4.57 -1.88
N GLU A 35 12.15 -5.74 -2.43
CA GLU A 35 13.19 -5.87 -3.46
C GLU A 35 12.84 -5.12 -4.76
N ALA A 36 11.59 -5.23 -5.22
CA ALA A 36 11.14 -4.57 -6.44
C ALA A 36 11.17 -3.04 -6.32
N VAL A 37 10.75 -2.49 -5.17
CA VAL A 37 10.83 -1.05 -4.89
C VAL A 37 12.29 -0.60 -4.83
N ASP A 38 13.16 -1.35 -4.15
CA ASP A 38 14.58 -1.01 -4.06
C ASP A 38 15.26 -0.98 -5.45
N GLN A 39 14.98 -2.00 -6.28
CA GLN A 39 15.46 -2.04 -7.66
C GLN A 39 14.94 -0.85 -8.45
N TRP A 40 13.66 -0.50 -8.32
CA TRP A 40 13.07 0.61 -9.03
C TRP A 40 13.70 1.95 -8.62
N VAL A 41 13.87 2.18 -7.31
CA VAL A 41 14.47 3.41 -6.78
C VAL A 41 15.92 3.56 -7.25
N LYS A 42 16.71 2.49 -7.24
CA LYS A 42 18.11 2.53 -7.70
C LYS A 42 18.23 2.68 -9.22
N THR A 43 17.28 2.16 -9.99
CA THR A 43 17.31 2.21 -11.46
C THR A 43 16.77 3.52 -12.01
N TYR A 44 15.62 3.97 -11.49
CA TYR A 44 14.86 5.11 -12.03
C TYR A 44 14.80 6.30 -11.07
N GLY A 45 14.81 6.05 -9.76
CA GLY A 45 14.73 7.08 -8.73
C GLY A 45 16.08 7.73 -8.36
N VAL A 46 17.19 7.25 -8.93
CA VAL A 46 18.58 7.64 -8.60
C VAL A 46 19.01 7.23 -7.19
N ARG A 47 18.22 7.58 -6.16
CA ARG A 47 18.41 7.21 -4.75
C ARG A 47 17.10 7.37 -3.98
N TYR A 48 17.06 6.85 -2.75
CA TYR A 48 16.01 7.20 -1.80
C TYR A 48 16.07 8.70 -1.45
N PHE A 49 14.90 9.30 -1.20
CA PHE A 49 14.83 10.55 -0.47
C PHE A 49 15.32 10.37 0.97
N SER A 50 15.50 11.47 1.72
CA SER A 50 15.78 11.37 3.14
C SER A 50 14.59 10.79 3.90
N GLU A 51 14.83 10.29 5.11
CA GLU A 51 13.81 9.77 6.03
C GLU A 51 12.69 10.77 6.27
N LEU A 52 13.05 12.04 6.50
CA LEU A 52 12.07 13.10 6.73
C LEU A 52 11.24 13.41 5.48
N THR A 53 11.85 13.40 4.29
CA THR A 53 11.11 13.60 3.05
C THR A 53 10.17 12.44 2.78
N ASN A 54 10.61 11.19 2.94
CA ASN A 54 9.74 10.02 2.78
C ASN A 54 8.64 9.97 3.86
N MET A 55 8.88 10.49 5.07
CA MET A 55 7.84 10.64 6.10
C MET A 55 6.78 11.68 5.68
N ALA A 56 7.20 12.79 5.08
CA ALA A 56 6.28 13.80 4.54
C ALA A 56 5.45 13.22 3.39
N CYS A 57 6.08 12.53 2.43
CA CYS A 57 5.38 11.84 1.35
C CYS A 57 4.39 10.80 1.90
N LEU A 58 4.78 9.99 2.90
CA LEU A 58 3.87 9.01 3.51
C LEU A 58 2.62 9.70 4.08
N THR A 59 2.80 10.85 4.73
CA THR A 59 1.69 11.63 5.30
C THR A 59 0.77 12.18 4.21
N GLU A 60 1.34 12.62 3.09
CA GLU A 60 0.60 13.05 1.90
C GLU A 60 -0.28 11.92 1.35
N GLU A 61 0.30 10.74 1.09
CA GLU A 61 -0.45 9.58 0.57
C GLU A 61 -1.55 9.11 1.54
N VAL A 62 -1.30 9.16 2.85
CA VAL A 62 -2.34 8.85 3.85
C VAL A 62 -3.47 9.88 3.81
N GLY A 63 -3.17 11.16 3.54
CA GLY A 63 -4.17 12.20 3.35
C GLY A 63 -5.03 11.99 2.10
N GLU A 64 -4.42 11.56 1.00
CA GLU A 64 -5.09 11.17 -0.25
C GLU A 64 -6.05 9.99 0.00
N LEU A 65 -5.56 8.95 0.67
CA LEU A 65 -6.37 7.79 1.09
C LEU A 65 -7.54 8.21 2.00
N ALA A 66 -7.27 9.03 3.01
CA ALA A 66 -8.29 9.51 3.94
C ALA A 66 -9.40 10.29 3.22
N ARG A 67 -9.04 11.13 2.24
CA ARG A 67 -9.99 11.87 1.39
C ARG A 67 -10.90 10.93 0.61
N VAL A 68 -10.37 9.84 0.05
CA VAL A 68 -11.18 8.84 -0.67
C VAL A 68 -12.11 8.09 0.28
N VAL A 69 -11.61 7.67 1.45
CA VAL A 69 -12.42 6.96 2.45
C VAL A 69 -13.55 7.85 2.99
N ALA A 70 -13.25 9.11 3.34
CA ALA A 70 -14.22 10.04 3.89
C ALA A 70 -15.38 10.34 2.93
N ARG A 71 -15.11 10.37 1.62
CA ARG A 71 -16.14 10.58 0.60
C ARG A 71 -16.89 9.31 0.20
N LYS A 72 -16.25 8.14 0.30
CA LYS A 72 -16.85 6.86 -0.10
C LYS A 72 -17.69 6.23 1.01
N TYR A 73 -17.26 6.39 2.25
CA TYR A 73 -17.84 5.72 3.43
C TYR A 73 -18.28 6.69 4.53
N GLY A 74 -18.01 7.99 4.38
CA GLY A 74 -18.48 9.03 5.28
C GLY A 74 -19.48 9.96 4.60
N ASP A 75 -19.76 11.09 5.24
CA ASP A 75 -20.83 12.01 4.83
C ASP A 75 -20.39 13.06 3.79
N GLN A 76 -19.14 13.01 3.32
CA GLN A 76 -18.63 13.95 2.33
C GLN A 76 -19.00 13.52 0.90
N SER A 77 -19.29 14.48 0.02
CA SER A 77 -19.59 14.20 -1.39
C SER A 77 -18.37 14.30 -2.29
N PHE A 78 -18.31 13.45 -3.32
CA PHE A 78 -17.37 13.62 -4.43
C PHE A 78 -17.73 14.84 -5.28
N LYS A 79 -16.72 15.51 -5.85
CA LYS A 79 -16.95 16.54 -6.87
C LYS A 79 -17.36 15.88 -8.18
N LYS A 80 -18.13 16.61 -9.00
CA LYS A 80 -18.56 16.12 -10.33
C LYS A 80 -17.34 15.77 -11.18
N GLY A 81 -17.26 14.51 -11.63
CA GLY A 81 -16.19 14.01 -12.47
C GLY A 81 -15.00 13.39 -11.74
N GLU A 82 -14.97 13.41 -10.40
CA GLU A 82 -13.97 12.64 -9.65
C GLU A 82 -14.20 11.14 -9.82
N GLN A 83 -13.11 10.41 -10.07
CA GLN A 83 -13.09 8.95 -10.20
C GLN A 83 -12.17 8.40 -9.09
N PRO A 84 -12.68 8.26 -7.86
CA PRO A 84 -11.86 7.82 -6.73
C PRO A 84 -11.39 6.38 -6.92
N ASN A 85 -10.11 6.12 -6.66
CA ASN A 85 -9.53 4.79 -6.75
C ASN A 85 -8.88 4.39 -5.42
N LEU A 86 -9.69 3.84 -4.51
CA LEU A 86 -9.22 3.41 -3.18
C LEU A 86 -8.01 2.48 -3.24
N GLY A 87 -7.92 1.62 -4.26
CA GLY A 87 -6.82 0.67 -4.39
C GLY A 87 -5.50 1.31 -4.80
N GLU A 88 -5.55 2.43 -5.52
CA GLU A 88 -4.37 3.22 -5.91
C GLU A 88 -3.81 3.93 -4.68
N GLU A 89 -4.65 4.64 -3.92
CA GLU A 89 -4.21 5.33 -2.69
C GLU A 89 -3.62 4.36 -1.65
N MET A 90 -4.21 3.16 -1.51
CA MET A 90 -3.64 2.13 -0.62
C MET A 90 -2.27 1.63 -1.12
N ALA A 91 -2.08 1.54 -2.44
CA ALA A 91 -0.81 1.13 -3.03
C ALA A 91 0.25 2.22 -2.87
N ASP A 92 -0.11 3.50 -3.01
CA ASP A 92 0.82 4.63 -2.85
C ASP A 92 1.29 4.75 -1.39
N VAL A 93 0.38 4.59 -0.41
CA VAL A 93 0.77 4.49 1.01
C VAL A 93 1.74 3.33 1.24
N MET A 94 1.46 2.14 0.69
CA MET A 94 2.33 0.98 0.82
C MET A 94 3.70 1.22 0.16
N TRP A 95 3.74 1.89 -0.99
CA TRP A 95 4.96 2.20 -1.71
C TRP A 95 5.91 3.04 -0.87
N VAL A 96 5.43 4.14 -0.31
CA VAL A 96 6.26 5.03 0.51
C VAL A 96 6.66 4.37 1.83
N LEU A 97 5.78 3.55 2.42
CA LEU A 97 6.12 2.74 3.59
C LEU A 97 7.27 1.75 3.30
N ILE A 98 7.23 1.08 2.13
CA ILE A 98 8.32 0.20 1.69
C ILE A 98 9.62 0.98 1.49
N CYS A 99 9.57 2.19 0.90
CA CYS A 99 10.75 3.05 0.79
C CYS A 99 11.38 3.35 2.15
N LEU A 100 10.57 3.73 3.15
CA LEU A 100 11.02 3.95 4.53
C LEU A 100 11.62 2.68 5.14
N ALA A 101 10.98 1.53 4.95
CA ALA A 101 11.47 0.28 5.49
C ALA A 101 12.83 -0.11 4.88
N ASN A 102 12.95 -0.05 3.56
CA ASN A 102 14.18 -0.39 2.85
C ASN A 102 15.35 0.51 3.25
N GLN A 103 15.14 1.84 3.31
CA GLN A 103 16.22 2.78 3.63
C GLN A 103 16.65 2.71 5.11
N THR A 104 15.77 2.25 6.00
CA THR A 104 16.05 2.09 7.45
C THR A 104 16.47 0.68 7.85
N GLY A 105 16.47 -0.27 6.90
CA GLY A 105 16.85 -1.66 7.15
C GLY A 105 15.77 -2.51 7.85
N VAL A 106 14.50 -2.09 7.79
CA VAL A 106 13.37 -2.82 8.38
C VAL A 106 12.88 -3.91 7.42
N ASP A 107 12.80 -5.16 7.91
CA ASP A 107 12.11 -6.25 7.24
C ASP A 107 10.62 -6.21 7.57
N LEU A 108 9.79 -5.83 6.59
CA LEU A 108 8.35 -5.73 6.78
C LEU A 108 7.66 -7.09 6.95
N THR A 109 8.25 -8.17 6.42
CA THR A 109 7.72 -9.52 6.59
C THR A 109 7.88 -9.94 8.05
N GLU A 110 9.07 -9.76 8.61
CA GLU A 110 9.38 -10.09 9.99
C GLU A 110 8.55 -9.24 10.98
N GLU A 111 8.52 -7.91 10.80
CA GLU A 111 7.77 -7.03 11.70
C GLU A 111 6.26 -7.26 11.65
N LEU A 112 5.71 -7.61 10.48
CA LEU A 112 4.31 -8.00 10.38
C LEU A 112 4.01 -9.32 11.09
N GLN A 113 4.89 -10.32 10.97
CA GLN A 113 4.77 -11.60 11.70
C GLN A 113 4.79 -11.37 13.22
N LYS A 114 5.73 -10.57 13.73
CA LYS A 114 5.79 -10.18 15.16
C LYS A 114 4.51 -9.47 15.60
N SER A 115 3.96 -8.59 14.76
CA SER A 115 2.71 -7.89 15.04
C SER A 115 1.52 -8.85 15.18
N PHE A 116 1.42 -9.85 14.30
CA PHE A 116 0.42 -10.92 14.44
C PHE A 116 0.57 -11.69 15.75
N GLU A 117 1.79 -12.15 16.08
CA GLU A 117 2.01 -12.88 17.33
C GLU A 117 1.60 -12.06 18.56
N LYS A 118 1.99 -10.77 18.59
CA LYS A 118 1.68 -9.86 19.69
C LYS A 118 0.17 -9.60 19.82
N LYS A 119 -0.51 -9.32 18.71
CA LYS A 119 -1.97 -9.10 18.69
C LYS A 119 -2.73 -10.36 19.06
N THR A 120 -2.33 -11.53 18.54
CA THR A 120 -2.96 -12.81 18.88
C THR A 120 -2.79 -13.12 20.36
N LYS A 121 -1.59 -12.97 20.94
CA LYS A 121 -1.37 -13.21 22.38
C LYS A 121 -2.17 -12.25 23.27
N ARG A 122 -2.29 -10.97 22.89
CA ARG A 122 -2.95 -9.94 23.71
C ARG A 122 -4.47 -9.94 23.58
N ASP A 123 -4.98 -10.14 22.37
CA ASP A 123 -6.37 -9.88 22.01
C ASP A 123 -7.18 -11.16 21.76
N ALA A 124 -6.61 -12.36 22.01
CA ALA A 124 -7.24 -13.67 21.81
C ALA A 124 -8.65 -13.79 22.41
N THR A 125 -8.99 -13.06 23.47
CA THR A 125 -10.32 -13.12 24.12
C THR A 125 -11.07 -11.79 24.12
N ARG A 126 -10.46 -10.70 23.66
CA ARG A 126 -10.95 -9.32 23.88
C ARG A 126 -12.05 -8.90 22.90
N HIS A 127 -11.98 -9.36 21.66
CA HIS A 127 -12.91 -8.95 20.60
C HIS A 127 -13.89 -10.06 20.18
N LEU A 128 -13.58 -11.33 20.46
CA LEU A 128 -14.43 -12.48 20.11
C LEU A 128 -15.84 -12.40 20.72
N ASN A 129 -15.97 -11.78 21.91
CA ASN A 129 -17.24 -11.66 22.62
C ASN A 129 -17.84 -10.25 22.56
N ASN A 130 -17.34 -9.35 21.70
CA ASN A 130 -17.87 -7.99 21.62
C ASN A 130 -19.14 -7.96 20.75
N PRO A 131 -20.34 -7.73 21.32
CA PRO A 131 -21.58 -7.75 20.55
C PRO A 131 -21.63 -6.66 19.47
N LYS A 132 -20.92 -5.53 19.68
CA LYS A 132 -20.82 -4.44 18.69
C LYS A 132 -20.07 -4.85 17.42
N LEU A 133 -19.35 -5.98 17.44
CA LEU A 133 -18.56 -6.51 16.33
C LEU A 133 -19.15 -7.81 15.75
N LEU A 134 -20.22 -8.35 16.35
CA LEU A 134 -20.85 -9.61 15.92
C LEU A 134 -22.01 -9.42 14.92
N GLY A 135 -22.38 -8.17 14.62
CA GLY A 135 -23.49 -7.84 13.73
C GLY A 135 -24.80 -7.74 14.48
#